data_AF-A0A971W133-F1
#
_entry.id   AF-A0A971W133-F1
#
_cell.length_a   1.000
_cell.length_b   1.000
_cell.length_c   1.000
_cell.angle_alpha   90.00
_cell.angle_beta   90.00
_cell.angle_gamma   90.00
#
_symmetry.space_group_name_H-M   'P 1'
#
loop_
_entity.id
_entity.type
_entity.pdbx_description
1 polymer ?
#
loop_
_entity_poly.entity_id
_entity_poly.type
_entity_poly.pdbx_seq_one_letter_code
_entity_poly.pdbx_strand_id
1 'polypeptide(L)' 'MKIECNDIVVFKTPGGVSKSRVSKVDGSLIKLFEQDGSYRQMSRKNLEQMVEQGFVHIEKPADD' A
#
# COMPACT_ATOMS: atom_id res chain seq x y z
N MET A 1 7.36 -8.40 7.31
CA MET A 1 6.01 -7.78 7.30
C MET A 1 5.07 -8.61 6.44
N LYS A 2 3.78 -8.78 6.80
CA LYS A 2 2.78 -9.49 5.98
C LYS A 2 1.80 -8.46 5.40
N ILE A 3 1.82 -8.32 4.07
CA ILE A 3 0.91 -7.44 3.31
C ILE A 3 -0.18 -8.31 2.70
N GLU A 4 -1.43 -7.92 2.90
CA GLU A 4 -2.62 -8.70 2.54
C GLU A 4 -3.62 -7.85 1.76
N CYS A 5 -4.58 -8.53 1.11
CA CYS A 5 -5.70 -7.85 0.49
C CYS A 5 -6.50 -7.07 1.54
N ASN A 6 -7.00 -5.90 1.15
CA ASN A 6 -7.69 -4.90 1.98
C ASN A 6 -6.81 -4.12 2.96
N ASP A 7 -5.52 -4.43 3.09
CA ASP A 7 -4.60 -3.56 3.83
C ASP A 7 -4.60 -2.14 3.23
N ILE A 8 -4.46 -1.11 4.08
CA ILE A 8 -4.37 0.27 3.65
C ILE A 8 -2.91 0.70 3.65
N VAL A 9 -2.42 1.06 2.47
CA VAL A 9 -1.09 1.62 2.26
C VAL A 9 -1.18 3.14 2.38
N VAL A 10 -0.46 3.71 3.33
CA VAL A 10 -0.43 5.15 3.55
C VAL A 10 0.91 5.70 3.09
N PHE A 11 0.89 6.49 2.03
CA PHE A 11 2.07 7.14 1.47
C PHE A 11 2.27 8.51 2.09
N LYS A 12 3.44 8.75 2.66
CA LYS A 12 3.87 10.06 3.18
C LYS A 12 4.75 10.72 2.14
N THR A 13 4.23 11.74 1.46
CA THR A 13 4.97 12.53 0.48
C THR A 13 5.12 13.97 0.99
N PRO A 14 6.07 14.75 0.46
CA PRO A 14 6.16 16.18 0.79
C PRO A 14 4.86 16.97 0.50
N GLY A 15 4.06 16.50 -0.46
CA GLY A 15 2.77 17.10 -0.83
C GLY A 15 1.59 16.66 0.03
N GLY A 16 1.81 15.79 1.03
CA GLY A 16 0.79 15.31 1.94
C GLY A 16 0.72 13.79 2.02
N VAL A 17 -0.36 13.32 2.64
CA VAL A 17 -0.63 11.90 2.87
C VAL A 17 -1.65 11.42 1.85
N SER A 18 -1.33 10.36 1.11
CA SER A 18 -2.30 9.64 0.29
C SER A 18 -2.51 8.22 0.80
N LYS A 19 -3.71 7.69 0.61
CA LYS A 19 -4.07 6.33 1.03
C LYS A 19 -4.52 5.51 -0.18
N SER A 20 -4.06 4.27 -0.21
CA SER A 20 -4.40 3.31 -1.25
C SER A 20 -4.73 1.98 -0.60
N ARG A 21 -5.76 1.29 -1.11
CA ARG A 21 -6.13 -0.03 -0.61
C ARG A 21 -5.44 -1.12 -1.43
N VAL A 22 -4.84 -2.11 -0.78
CA VAL A 22 -4.36 -3.31 -1.45
C VAL A 22 -5.55 -4.07 -2.02
N SER A 23 -5.68 -4.10 -3.34
CA SER A 23 -6.75 -4.82 -4.03
C SER A 23 -6.37 -6.28 -4.31
N LYS A 24 -5.08 -6.55 -4.49
CA LYS A 24 -4.56 -7.90 -4.72
C LYS A 24 -3.07 -8.00 -4.43
N VAL A 25 -2.65 -9.16 -3.93
CA VAL A 25 -1.25 -9.58 -3.82
C VAL A 25 -1.05 -10.80 -4.73
N ASP A 26 -0.36 -10.59 -5.85
CA ASP A 26 -0.08 -11.59 -6.88
C ASP A 26 1.41 -11.99 -6.81
N GLY A 27 1.77 -12.86 -5.87
CA GLY A 27 3.16 -13.30 -5.67
C GLY A 27 4.10 -12.15 -5.29
N SER A 28 4.91 -11.70 -6.25
CA SER A 28 5.86 -10.58 -6.08
C SER A 28 5.28 -9.22 -6.46
N LEU A 29 4.03 -9.15 -6.95
CA LEU A 29 3.36 -7.92 -7.35
C LEU A 29 2.23 -7.58 -6.37
N ILE A 30 2.06 -6.28 -6.11
CA ILE A 30 0.99 -5.72 -5.30
C ILE A 30 0.22 -4.72 -6.16
N LYS A 31 -1.11 -4.86 -6.16
CA LYS A 31 -2.03 -3.95 -6.82
C LYS A 31 -2.71 -3.09 -5.77
N LEU A 32 -2.74 -1.79 -6.01
CA LEU A 32 -3.29 -0.78 -5.13
C LEU A 32 -4.41 -0.03 -5.86
N PHE A 33 -5.48 0.21 -5.14
CA PHE A 33 -6.59 1.05 -5.56
C PHE A 33 -6.52 2.38 -4.83
N GLU A 34 -6.43 3.46 -5.57
CA GLU A 34 -6.33 4.81 -5.04
C GLU A 34 -7.73 5.39 -4.77
N GLN A 35 -7.81 6.43 -3.94
CA GLN A 35 -9.09 7.08 -3.61
C GLN A 35 -9.73 7.80 -4.80
N ASP A 36 -8.94 8.21 -5.80
CA ASP A 36 -9.43 8.84 -7.03
C ASP A 36 -9.99 7.83 -8.05
N GLY A 37 -10.04 6.55 -7.69
CA GLY A 37 -10.49 5.46 -8.55
C GLY A 37 -9.43 4.93 -9.51
N SER A 38 -8.21 5.48 -9.47
CA SER A 38 -7.09 4.97 -10.26
C SER A 38 -6.49 3.70 -9.66
N TYR A 39 -5.74 2.99 -10.50
CA TYR A 39 -5.05 1.76 -10.15
C TYR A 39 -3.54 1.94 -10.33
N ARG A 40 -2.76 1.45 -9.37
CA ARG A 40 -1.31 1.28 -9.55
C ARG A 40 -0.87 -0.12 -9.15
N GLN A 41 0.28 -0.51 -9.66
CA GLN A 41 0.94 -1.75 -9.29
C GLN A 41 2.41 -1.49 -8.98
N MET A 42 2.96 -2.25 -8.04
CA MET A 42 4.39 -2.23 -7.73
C MET A 42 4.87 -3.59 -7.26
N SER A 43 6.18 -3.79 -7.26
CA SER A 43 6.74 -4.98 -6.65
C SER A 43 6.54 -4.94 -5.13
N ARG A 44 6.30 -6.11 -4.54
CA ARG A 44 6.24 -6.29 -3.09
C ARG A 44 7.52 -5.80 -2.42
N LYS A 45 8.68 -6.10 -3.03
CA LYS A 45 9.99 -5.66 -2.54
C LYS A 45 10.10 -4.14 -2.46
N ASN A 46 9.60 -3.41 -3.47
CA ASN A 46 9.63 -1.95 -3.44
C ASN A 46 8.75 -1.41 -2.32
N LEU A 47 7.55 -1.96 -2.13
CA LEU A 47 6.67 -1.53 -1.04
C LEU A 47 7.30 -1.80 0.33
N GLU A 48 7.91 -2.97 0.52
CA GLU A 48 8.63 -3.33 1.75
C GLU A 48 9.79 -2.35 2.02
N GLN A 49 10.60 -2.02 1.00
CA GLN A 49 11.67 -1.03 1.12
C GLN A 49 11.15 0.36 1.48
N MET A 50 10.03 0.80 0.89
CA MET A 50 9.43 2.08 1.22
C MET A 50 8.92 2.14 2.67
N VAL A 51 8.45 1.01 3.21
CA VAL A 51 8.07 0.90 4.62
C VAL A 51 9.30 0.99 5.54
N GLU A 52 10.36 0.25 5.21
CA GLU A 52 11.62 0.29 5.96
C GLU A 52 12.25 1.69 5.98
N GLN A 53 12.12 2.43 4.89
CA GLN A 53 12.61 3.81 4.76
C GLN A 53 11.68 4.87 5.39
N GLY A 54 10.51 4.46 5.90
CA GLY A 54 9.55 5.37 6.56
C GLY A 54 8.71 6.23 5.61
N PHE A 55 8.79 6.00 4.29
CA PHE A 55 7.95 6.68 3.30
C PHE A 55 6.51 6.14 3.28
N VAL A 56 6.32 4.90 3.76
CA VAL A 56 5.04 4.22 3.78
C VAL A 56 4.80 3.58 5.14
N HIS A 57 3.54 3.54 5.57
CA HIS A 57 3.11 2.62 6.64
C HIS A 57 1.86 1.85 6.19
N ILE A 58 1.68 0.65 6.75
CA ILE A 58 0.53 -0.22 6.44
C ILE A 58 -0.42 -0.21 7.64
N GLU A 59 -1.67 0.15 7.40
CA GLU A 59 -2.77 0.04 8.37
C GLU A 59 -3.57 -1.22 8.04
N LYS A 60 -3.88 -2.03 9.06
CA LYS A 60 -4.82 -3.14 8.91
C LYS A 60 -6.25 -2.59 8.80
N PRO A 61 -7.11 -3.17 7.94
CA PRO A 61 -8.53 -2.84 8.00
C PRO A 61 -9.02 -3.14 9.42
N ALA A 62 -9.85 -2.25 9.97
CA ALA A 62 -10.54 -2.56 11.22
C ALA A 62 -11.44 -3.78 10.96
N ASP A 63 -11.24 -4.85 11.73
CA ASP A 63 -12.18 -5.96 11.76
C ASP A 63 -13.47 -5.43 12.41
N ASP A 64 -14.53 -5.30 11.62
CA ASP A 64 -15.92 -5.11 12.08
C ASP A 64 -16.62 -6.48 12.20
#